data_AF-A0A5N5ICF2-F1
#
_entry.id   AF-A0A5N5ICF2-F1
#
_cell.length_a   1.000
_cell.length_b   1.000
_cell.length_c   1.000
_cell.angle_alpha   90.00
_cell.angle_beta   90.00
_cell.angle_gamma   90.00
#
_symmetry.space_group_name_H-M   'P 1'
#
loop_
_entity.id
_entity.type
_entity.pdbx_description
1 polymer ?
#
loop_
_entity_poly.entity_id
_entity_poly.type
_entity_poly.pdbx_seq_one_letter_code
_entity_poly.pdbx_strand_id
1 'polypeptide(L)'
;MRSQVEQRFSEFFERWVFQLEQLQQQLLKLSEETRQNEAELRALVSKATNLHKEYYTVKWAAARDDVLAFFCPVWSSPLENAYSWVTGWKPSMLFQLIESLKKTRLVSMSEEQVRKVEQLRQKMKYEEDKVEREMERQQVAMADRRMVELARLATRARNGEAAAELEGLVNVAVKVMLSGLEGVMKAADCVRLKTLKGLLDLLSPLQSVEFLAATCMVQIKLREWGRRNVTKIKCSP
;
A
#
# COMPACT_ATOMS: atom_id res chain seq x y z
N MET A 1 -21.65 -11.44 -1.06
CA MET A 1 -20.74 -12.50 -1.60
C MET A 1 -19.39 -11.85 -1.86
N ARG A 2 -18.28 -12.53 -1.55
CA ARG A 2 -16.94 -12.02 -1.90
C ARG A 2 -16.70 -12.13 -3.40
N SER A 3 -16.11 -11.11 -4.02
CA SER A 3 -15.76 -11.14 -5.44
C SER A 3 -14.68 -12.20 -5.72
N GLN A 4 -14.56 -12.66 -6.97
CA GLN A 4 -13.52 -13.63 -7.34
C GLN A 4 -12.12 -13.04 -7.11
N VAL A 5 -11.96 -11.73 -7.35
CA VAL A 5 -10.72 -11.00 -7.07
C VAL A 5 -10.42 -10.99 -5.58
N GLU A 6 -11.42 -10.71 -4.74
CA GLU A 6 -11.26 -10.73 -3.29
C GLU A 6 -10.78 -12.09 -2.77
N GLN A 7 -11.36 -13.20 -3.27
CA GLN A 7 -10.97 -14.55 -2.86
C GLN A 7 -9.52 -14.86 -3.28
N ARG A 8 -9.19 -14.69 -4.56
CA ARG A 8 -7.86 -14.98 -5.09
C ARG A 8 -6.78 -14.11 -4.46
N PHE A 9 -7.04 -12.82 -4.30
CA PHE A 9 -6.08 -11.90 -3.70
C PHE A 9 -5.93 -12.14 -2.20
N SER A 10 -6.98 -12.56 -1.49
CA SER A 10 -6.86 -12.97 -0.08
C SER A 10 -5.88 -14.14 0.08
N GLU A 11 -6.01 -15.18 -0.75
CA GLU A 11 -5.10 -16.33 -0.71
C GLU A 11 -3.66 -15.94 -1.06
N PHE A 12 -3.48 -15.12 -2.09
CA PHE A 12 -2.18 -14.56 -2.43
C PHE A 12 -1.58 -13.74 -1.28
N PHE A 13 -2.38 -12.88 -0.67
CA PHE A 13 -1.95 -11.99 0.42
C PHE A 13 -1.46 -12.78 1.63
N GLU A 14 -2.18 -13.83 2.05
CA GLU A 14 -1.74 -14.69 3.15
C GLU A 14 -0.41 -15.39 2.85
N ARG A 15 -0.22 -15.89 1.63
CA ARG A 15 1.05 -16.49 1.20
C ARG A 15 2.18 -15.46 1.19
N TRP A 16 1.90 -14.27 0.69
CA TRP A 16 2.85 -13.16 0.64
C TRP A 16 3.27 -12.72 2.05
N VAL A 17 2.33 -12.60 3.00
CA VAL A 17 2.62 -12.30 4.40
C VAL A 17 3.49 -13.39 5.02
N PHE A 18 3.19 -14.67 4.78
CA PHE A 18 4.02 -15.76 5.26
C PHE A 18 5.46 -15.67 4.71
N GLN A 19 5.63 -15.37 3.42
CA GLN A 19 6.96 -15.14 2.84
C GLN A 19 7.66 -13.92 3.45
N LEU A 20 6.92 -12.85 3.78
CA LEU A 20 7.44 -11.67 4.45
C LEU A 20 7.96 -11.98 5.86
N GLU A 21 7.24 -12.82 6.62
CA GLU A 21 7.65 -13.29 7.95
C GLU A 21 8.94 -14.11 7.86
N GLN A 22 9.03 -15.05 6.92
CA GLN A 22 10.25 -15.84 6.70
C GLN A 22 11.43 -14.97 6.27
N LEU A 23 11.20 -13.99 5.39
CA LEU A 23 12.21 -13.03 4.97
C LEU A 23 12.68 -12.17 6.15
N GLN A 24 11.76 -11.72 7.01
CA GLN A 24 12.09 -10.90 8.18
C GLN A 24 13.01 -11.66 9.15
N GLN A 25 12.75 -12.95 9.38
CA GLN A 25 13.62 -13.80 10.20
C GLN A 25 15.02 -13.92 9.61
N GLN A 26 15.13 -14.08 8.28
CA GLN A 26 16.41 -14.12 7.58
C GLN A 26 17.17 -12.79 7.68
N LEU A 27 16.46 -11.66 7.56
CA LEU A 27 17.04 -10.32 7.68
C LEU A 27 17.58 -10.07 9.08
N LEU A 28 16.82 -10.42 10.13
CA LEU A 28 17.27 -10.30 11.51
C LEU A 28 18.51 -11.14 11.78
N LYS A 29 18.47 -12.43 11.42
CA LYS A 29 19.58 -13.34 11.64
C LYS A 29 20.87 -12.79 11.02
N LEU A 30 20.82 -12.38 9.76
CA LEU A 30 21.99 -11.90 9.03
C LEU A 30 22.49 -10.54 9.57
N SER A 31 21.60 -9.71 10.13
CA SER A 31 22.01 -8.44 10.76
C SER A 31 22.80 -8.64 12.06
N GLU A 32 22.52 -9.72 12.80
CA GLU A 32 23.15 -10.03 14.10
C GLU A 32 24.49 -10.79 13.96
N GLU A 33 24.82 -11.29 12.76
CA GLU A 33 26.04 -12.04 12.53
C GLU A 33 27.30 -11.17 12.66
N THR A 34 28.30 -11.67 13.39
CA THR A 34 29.56 -10.94 13.65
C THR A 34 30.43 -10.75 12.40
N ARG A 35 30.27 -11.62 11.40
CA ARG A 35 30.98 -11.56 10.11
C ARG A 35 29.97 -11.54 8.98
N GLN A 36 29.58 -10.35 8.57
CA GLN A 36 28.61 -10.18 7.49
C GLN A 36 29.27 -10.37 6.13
N ASN A 37 28.72 -11.28 5.32
CA ASN A 37 29.12 -11.43 3.92
C ASN A 37 28.31 -10.45 3.06
N GLU A 38 29.01 -9.50 2.42
CA GLU A 38 28.37 -8.47 1.62
C GLU A 38 27.56 -9.03 0.42
N ALA A 39 27.98 -10.17 -0.13
CA ALA A 39 27.25 -10.85 -1.21
C ALA A 39 25.90 -11.40 -0.72
N GLU A 40 25.87 -11.96 0.50
CA GLU A 40 24.65 -12.49 1.13
C GLU A 40 23.70 -11.35 1.51
N LEU A 41 24.22 -10.23 2.05
CA LEU A 41 23.43 -9.03 2.33
C LEU A 41 22.73 -8.53 1.05
N ARG A 42 23.47 -8.39 -0.06
CA ARG A 42 22.91 -7.97 -1.35
C ARG A 42 21.87 -8.95 -1.89
N ALA A 43 22.13 -10.25 -1.78
CA ALA A 43 21.19 -11.29 -2.19
C ALA A 43 19.86 -11.18 -1.42
N LEU A 44 19.93 -10.91 -0.11
CA LEU A 44 18.76 -10.77 0.74
C LEU A 44 17.97 -9.49 0.46
N VAL A 45 18.67 -8.36 0.22
CA VAL A 45 18.04 -7.11 -0.25
C VAL A 45 17.34 -7.33 -1.61
N SER A 46 17.97 -8.07 -2.53
CA SER A 46 17.36 -8.42 -3.81
C SER A 46 16.12 -9.28 -3.63
N LYS A 47 16.17 -10.30 -2.77
CA LYS A 47 15.02 -11.14 -2.42
C LYS A 47 13.85 -10.31 -1.86
N ALA A 48 14.13 -9.39 -0.94
CA ALA A 48 13.13 -8.48 -0.38
C ALA A 48 12.50 -7.58 -1.44
N THR A 49 13.33 -7.03 -2.34
CA THR A 49 12.87 -6.18 -3.45
C THR A 49 11.99 -6.96 -4.43
N ASN A 50 12.36 -8.20 -4.74
CA ASN A 50 11.58 -9.08 -5.60
C ASN A 50 10.23 -9.45 -4.98
N LEU A 51 10.18 -9.72 -3.67
CA LEU A 51 8.93 -10.00 -2.95
C LEU A 51 7.94 -8.83 -3.02
N HIS A 52 8.43 -7.59 -2.90
CA HIS A 52 7.59 -6.40 -3.07
C HIS A 52 7.17 -6.20 -4.53
N LYS A 53 8.07 -6.43 -5.49
CA LYS A 53 7.75 -6.35 -6.92
C LYS A 53 6.64 -7.33 -7.31
N GLU A 54 6.70 -8.56 -6.81
CA GLU A 54 5.66 -9.57 -7.00
C GLU A 54 4.30 -9.08 -6.48
N TYR A 55 4.27 -8.57 -5.23
CA TYR A 55 3.06 -8.02 -4.62
C TYR A 55 2.36 -7.00 -5.51
N TYR A 56 3.08 -5.96 -5.94
CA TYR A 56 2.47 -4.91 -6.76
C TYR A 56 2.12 -5.38 -8.17
N THR A 57 2.88 -6.33 -8.73
CA THR A 57 2.55 -6.92 -10.03
C THR A 57 1.21 -7.64 -9.98
N VAL A 58 1.01 -8.49 -8.96
CA VAL A 58 -0.25 -9.22 -8.76
C VAL A 58 -1.39 -8.26 -8.41
N LYS A 59 -1.15 -7.29 -7.52
CA LYS A 59 -2.13 -6.26 -7.13
C LYS A 59 -2.62 -5.47 -8.35
N TRP A 60 -1.72 -4.99 -9.19
CA TRP A 60 -2.08 -4.19 -10.38
C TRP A 60 -2.78 -5.00 -11.45
N ALA A 61 -2.49 -6.30 -11.58
CA ALA A 61 -3.24 -7.18 -12.48
C ALA A 61 -4.69 -7.35 -11.98
N ALA A 62 -4.86 -7.68 -10.71
CA ALA A 62 -6.16 -7.91 -10.07
C ALA A 62 -7.04 -6.64 -10.03
N ALA A 63 -6.44 -5.46 -9.84
CA ALA A 63 -7.18 -4.21 -9.79
C ALA A 63 -7.79 -3.77 -11.13
N ARG A 64 -7.35 -4.34 -12.26
CA ARG A 64 -8.01 -4.14 -13.56
C ARG A 64 -9.40 -4.76 -13.61
N ASP A 65 -9.58 -5.85 -12.85
CA ASP A 65 -10.83 -6.59 -12.79
C ASP A 65 -11.75 -6.05 -11.67
N ASP A 66 -11.18 -5.73 -10.51
CA ASP A 66 -11.92 -5.18 -9.36
C ASP A 66 -11.00 -4.31 -8.48
N VAL A 67 -11.01 -3.01 -8.72
CA VAL A 67 -10.24 -2.04 -7.94
C VAL A 67 -10.81 -1.84 -6.53
N LEU A 68 -12.12 -1.99 -6.34
CA LEU A 68 -12.78 -1.69 -5.06
C LEU A 68 -12.37 -2.68 -3.97
N ALA A 69 -12.06 -3.93 -4.36
CA ALA A 69 -11.48 -4.94 -3.47
C ALA A 69 -10.24 -4.43 -2.71
N PHE A 70 -9.48 -3.47 -3.26
CA PHE A 70 -8.27 -2.94 -2.63
C PHE A 70 -8.51 -1.72 -1.73
N PHE A 71 -9.62 -1.00 -1.92
CA PHE A 71 -10.02 0.11 -1.06
C PHE A 71 -10.78 -0.37 0.18
N CYS A 72 -11.44 -1.54 0.09
CA CYS A 72 -12.10 -2.21 1.19
C CYS A 72 -11.63 -3.67 1.34
N PRO A 73 -10.34 -3.92 1.61
CA PRO A 73 -9.78 -5.27 1.54
C PRO A 73 -10.30 -6.17 2.66
N VAL A 74 -10.91 -7.28 2.26
CA VAL A 74 -11.47 -8.30 3.16
C VAL A 74 -10.41 -9.15 3.87
N TRP A 75 -9.17 -9.12 3.38
CA TRP A 75 -8.01 -9.83 3.94
C TRP A 75 -7.21 -9.01 4.97
N SER A 76 -7.57 -7.74 5.16
CA SER A 76 -6.96 -6.83 6.13
C SER A 76 -7.86 -6.67 7.34
N SER A 77 -7.26 -6.53 8.53
CA SER A 77 -8.00 -6.19 9.75
C SER A 77 -8.46 -4.72 9.72
N PRO A 78 -9.49 -4.36 10.53
CA PRO A 78 -9.89 -2.96 10.68
C PRO A 78 -8.75 -2.04 11.12
N LEU A 79 -7.81 -2.55 11.93
CA LEU A 79 -6.62 -1.78 12.34
C LEU A 79 -5.68 -1.52 11.16
N GLU A 80 -5.38 -2.55 10.36
CA GLU A 80 -4.58 -2.37 9.14
C GLU A 80 -5.23 -1.36 8.18
N ASN A 81 -6.55 -1.43 8.03
CA ASN A 81 -7.31 -0.50 7.18
C ASN A 81 -7.30 0.94 7.72
N ALA A 82 -7.41 1.14 9.05
CA ALA A 82 -7.37 2.46 9.67
C ALA A 82 -6.02 3.17 9.49
N TYR A 83 -4.92 2.41 9.38
CA TYR A 83 -3.58 2.93 9.12
C TYR A 83 -3.17 2.89 7.64
N SER A 84 -4.08 2.51 6.75
CA SER A 84 -3.86 2.50 5.30
C SER A 84 -3.95 3.92 4.72
N TRP A 85 -3.02 4.25 3.84
CA TRP A 85 -3.07 5.41 2.97
C TRP A 85 -3.44 4.95 1.55
N VAL A 86 -4.61 5.34 1.06
CA VAL A 86 -5.19 4.84 -0.20
C VAL A 86 -5.46 3.33 -0.14
N THR A 87 -4.47 2.47 -0.43
CA THR A 87 -4.60 1.00 -0.47
C THR A 87 -3.34 0.29 0.06
N GLY A 88 -2.63 0.89 1.01
CA GLY A 88 -1.42 0.35 1.62
C GLY A 88 -0.71 1.34 2.56
N TRP A 89 0.53 1.08 2.96
CA TRP A 89 1.29 1.95 3.87
C TRP A 89 1.62 3.34 3.28
N LYS A 90 1.78 4.36 4.12
CA LYS A 90 2.19 5.70 3.67
C LYS A 90 3.72 5.83 3.56
N PRO A 91 4.28 6.23 2.41
CA PRO A 91 5.73 6.31 2.24
C PRO A 91 6.50 7.15 3.27
N SER A 92 5.89 8.22 3.79
CA SER A 92 6.43 9.06 4.86
C SER A 92 6.79 8.26 6.12
N MET A 93 6.13 7.12 6.37
CA MET A 93 6.42 6.26 7.52
C MET A 93 7.82 5.63 7.46
N LEU A 94 8.36 5.36 6.27
CA LEU A 94 9.69 4.78 6.12
C LEU A 94 10.79 5.78 6.50
N PHE A 95 10.59 7.06 6.22
CA PHE A 95 11.51 8.10 6.64
C PHE A 95 11.49 8.30 8.16
N GLN A 96 10.31 8.21 8.78
CA GLN A 96 10.19 8.23 10.25
C GLN A 96 10.88 7.01 10.87
N LEU A 97 10.75 5.83 10.24
CA LEU A 97 11.42 4.62 10.69
C LEU A 97 12.95 4.77 10.63
N ILE A 98 13.51 5.28 9.54
CA ILE A 98 14.95 5.55 9.42
C ILE A 98 15.42 6.51 10.50
N GLU A 99 14.67 7.58 10.76
CA GLU A 99 15.02 8.53 11.81
C GLU A 99 15.02 7.89 13.20
N SER A 100 14.07 6.99 13.47
CA SER A 100 14.06 6.19 14.70
C SER A 100 15.24 5.23 14.80
N LEU A 101 15.58 4.52 13.71
CA LEU A 101 16.73 3.60 13.67
C LEU A 101 18.06 4.31 13.89
N LYS A 102 18.21 5.54 13.39
CA LYS A 102 19.36 6.40 13.67
C LYS A 102 19.43 6.77 15.16
N LYS A 103 18.31 7.19 15.75
CA LYS A 103 18.25 7.59 17.16
C LYS A 103 18.58 6.45 18.12
N THR A 104 18.16 5.22 17.80
CA THR A 104 18.48 4.03 18.58
C THR A 104 19.87 3.46 18.28
N ARG A 105 20.65 4.11 17.40
CA ARG A 105 21.99 3.68 16.94
C ARG A 105 22.02 2.28 16.33
N LEU A 106 20.86 1.78 15.87
CA LEU A 106 20.77 0.52 15.13
C LEU A 106 21.33 0.68 13.72
N VAL A 107 21.23 1.88 13.15
CA VAL A 107 21.76 2.21 11.82
C VAL A 107 22.65 3.44 11.94
N SER A 108 23.94 3.30 11.68
CA SER A 108 24.88 4.43 11.58
C SER A 108 24.84 4.98 10.16
N MET A 109 24.66 6.29 9.97
CA MET A 109 24.63 6.92 8.64
C MET A 109 25.62 8.06 8.56
N SER A 110 26.29 8.20 7.43
CA SER A 110 27.12 9.38 7.14
C SER A 110 26.27 10.64 6.98
N GLU A 111 26.85 11.82 7.20
CA GLU A 111 26.19 13.11 6.99
C GLU A 111 25.64 13.25 5.56
N GLU A 112 26.38 12.75 4.58
CA GLU A 112 25.98 12.75 3.18
C GLU A 112 24.77 11.84 2.92
N GLN A 113 24.70 10.66 3.55
CA GLN A 113 23.52 9.80 3.47
C GLN A 113 22.31 10.48 4.12
N VAL A 114 22.48 11.12 5.28
CA VAL A 114 21.40 11.85 5.96
C VAL A 114 20.86 12.97 5.07
N ARG A 115 21.75 13.77 4.46
CA ARG A 115 21.38 14.84 3.53
C ARG A 115 20.59 14.31 2.34
N LYS A 116 21.06 13.22 1.71
CA LYS A 116 20.37 12.59 0.57
C LYS A 116 19.02 11.99 0.94
N VAL A 117 18.90 11.38 2.12
CA VAL A 117 17.61 10.85 2.61
C VAL A 117 16.60 11.97 2.84
N GLU A 118 17.01 13.13 3.37
CA GLU A 118 16.12 14.28 3.53
C GLU A 118 15.68 14.86 2.17
N GLN A 119 16.57 14.91 1.19
CA GLN A 119 16.19 15.29 -0.19
C GLN A 119 15.17 14.32 -0.80
N LEU A 120 15.38 13.01 -0.61
CA LEU A 120 14.43 11.99 -1.06
C LEU A 120 13.09 12.12 -0.33
N ARG A 121 13.10 12.40 0.97
CA ARG A 121 11.90 12.60 1.79
C ARG A 121 11.05 13.75 1.24
N GLN A 122 11.67 14.91 0.97
CA GLN A 122 10.97 16.07 0.41
C GLN A 122 10.36 15.75 -0.96
N LYS A 123 11.14 15.07 -1.81
CA LYS A 123 10.65 14.62 -3.12
C LYS A 123 9.46 13.67 -3.01
N MET A 124 9.53 12.67 -2.13
CA MET A 124 8.45 11.71 -1.95
C MET A 124 7.23 12.34 -1.29
N LYS A 125 7.40 13.30 -0.38
CA LYS A 125 6.30 14.08 0.19
C LYS A 125 5.52 14.82 -0.88
N TYR A 126 6.20 15.47 -1.81
CA TYR A 126 5.54 16.12 -2.95
C TYR A 126 4.76 15.15 -3.84
N GLU A 127 5.28 13.94 -4.05
CA GLU A 127 4.58 12.90 -4.82
C GLU A 127 3.38 12.31 -4.05
N GLU A 128 3.47 12.15 -2.72
CA GLU A 128 2.31 11.82 -1.87
C GLU A 128 1.22 12.88 -1.99
N ASP A 129 1.58 14.16 -1.90
CA ASP A 129 0.62 15.28 -1.99
C ASP A 129 -0.03 15.36 -3.38
N LYS A 130 0.62 14.89 -4.44
CA LYS A 130 -0.01 14.72 -5.76
C LYS A 130 -1.07 13.63 -5.76
N VAL A 131 -0.76 12.48 -5.15
CA VAL A 131 -1.70 11.36 -5.05
C VAL A 131 -2.92 11.75 -4.22
N GLU A 132 -2.71 12.44 -3.10
CA GLU A 132 -3.80 12.93 -2.23
C GLU A 132 -4.71 13.91 -2.99
N ARG A 133 -4.13 14.86 -3.73
CA ARG A 133 -4.90 15.78 -4.58
C ARG A 133 -5.66 15.07 -5.69
N GLU A 134 -5.11 14.02 -6.29
CA GLU A 134 -5.82 13.25 -7.30
C GLU A 134 -6.99 12.47 -6.69
N MET A 135 -6.80 11.87 -5.50
CA MET A 135 -7.89 11.23 -4.77
C MET A 135 -9.02 12.22 -4.44
N GLU A 136 -8.66 13.42 -3.98
CA GLU A 136 -9.61 14.51 -3.73
C GLU A 136 -10.37 14.88 -5.00
N ARG A 137 -9.68 15.02 -6.14
CA ARG A 137 -10.33 15.26 -7.44
C ARG A 137 -11.32 14.17 -7.81
N GLN A 138 -10.97 12.89 -7.60
CA GLN A 138 -11.90 11.79 -7.86
C GLN A 138 -13.14 11.85 -6.95
N GLN A 139 -12.96 12.21 -5.66
CA GLN A 139 -14.06 12.36 -4.70
C GLN A 139 -14.97 13.55 -5.05
N VAL A 140 -14.40 14.69 -5.44
CA VAL A 140 -15.17 15.87 -5.87
C VAL A 140 -15.88 15.60 -7.19
N ALA A 141 -15.22 14.92 -8.14
CA ALA A 141 -15.83 14.53 -9.42
C ALA A 141 -17.03 13.58 -9.24
N MET A 142 -17.06 12.78 -8.16
CA MET A 142 -18.26 12.01 -7.80
C MET A 142 -19.44 12.93 -7.44
N ALA A 143 -19.19 14.06 -6.77
CA ALA A 143 -20.22 15.01 -6.36
C ALA A 143 -20.68 15.96 -7.50
N ASP A 144 -19.95 15.99 -8.61
CA ASP A 144 -20.23 16.88 -9.76
C ASP A 144 -21.26 16.27 -10.74
N ARG A 145 -21.45 16.93 -11.91
CA ARG A 145 -22.41 16.69 -13.02
C ARG A 145 -23.07 15.30 -13.14
N ARG A 146 -22.35 14.21 -12.87
CA ARG A 146 -22.86 12.83 -12.94
C ARG A 146 -23.91 12.50 -11.89
N MET A 147 -23.71 12.84 -10.62
CA MET A 147 -24.73 12.56 -9.58
C MET A 147 -25.98 13.44 -9.76
N VAL A 148 -25.79 14.67 -10.24
CA VAL A 148 -26.90 15.57 -10.59
C VAL A 148 -27.70 15.06 -11.80
N GLU A 149 -27.02 14.53 -12.81
CA GLU A 149 -27.64 13.95 -14.00
C GLU A 149 -28.34 12.63 -13.70
N LEU A 150 -27.76 11.79 -12.85
CA LEU A 150 -28.41 10.60 -12.30
C LEU A 150 -29.66 10.93 -11.48
N ALA A 151 -29.62 11.97 -10.63
CA ALA A 151 -30.79 12.42 -9.87
C ALA A 151 -31.92 12.92 -10.80
N ARG A 152 -31.56 13.64 -11.87
CA ARG A 152 -32.51 14.11 -12.89
C ARG A 152 -33.12 12.95 -13.68
N LEU A 153 -32.32 11.98 -14.10
CA LEU A 153 -32.79 10.82 -14.84
C LEU A 153 -33.60 9.86 -13.98
N ALA A 154 -33.24 9.67 -12.71
CA ALA A 154 -34.06 8.90 -11.75
C ALA A 154 -35.47 9.50 -11.63
N THR A 155 -35.58 10.84 -11.67
CA THR A 155 -36.88 11.54 -11.68
C THR A 155 -37.67 11.26 -12.97
N ARG A 156 -37.01 11.18 -14.13
CA ARG A 156 -37.65 10.87 -15.43
C ARG A 156 -38.00 9.38 -15.59
N ALA A 157 -37.16 8.48 -15.10
CA ALA A 157 -37.42 7.05 -15.09
C ALA A 157 -38.64 6.70 -14.22
N ARG A 158 -38.86 7.44 -13.12
CA ARG A 158 -40.07 7.36 -12.31
C ARG A 158 -41.36 7.71 -13.09
N ASN A 159 -41.21 8.46 -14.18
CA ASN A 159 -42.30 8.84 -15.10
C ASN A 159 -42.41 7.88 -16.29
N GLY A 160 -41.64 6.79 -16.35
CA GLY A 160 -41.79 5.70 -17.32
C GLY A 160 -40.99 5.81 -18.62
N GLU A 161 -40.18 6.86 -18.82
CA GLU A 161 -39.67 7.18 -20.17
C GLU A 161 -38.19 6.84 -20.47
N ALA A 162 -37.37 6.37 -19.52
CA ALA A 162 -35.90 6.32 -19.76
C ALA A 162 -35.07 5.32 -18.92
N ALA A 163 -35.63 4.20 -18.48
CA ALA A 163 -34.94 3.29 -17.56
C ALA A 163 -33.64 2.66 -18.14
N ALA A 164 -33.68 2.18 -19.38
CA ALA A 164 -32.51 1.54 -20.02
C ALA A 164 -31.38 2.53 -20.36
N GLU A 165 -31.74 3.75 -20.79
CA GLU A 165 -30.76 4.82 -21.06
C GLU A 165 -30.07 5.29 -19.77
N LEU A 166 -30.82 5.39 -18.67
CA LEU A 166 -30.28 5.69 -17.35
C LEU A 166 -29.29 4.62 -16.90
N GLU A 167 -29.64 3.33 -17.02
CA GLU A 167 -28.76 2.23 -16.67
C GLU A 167 -27.45 2.23 -17.48
N GLY A 168 -27.53 2.49 -18.79
CA GLY A 168 -26.35 2.66 -19.64
C GLY A 168 -25.43 3.81 -19.20
N LEU A 169 -25.99 4.97 -18.88
CA LEU A 169 -25.24 6.14 -18.41
C LEU A 169 -24.61 5.90 -17.03
N VAL A 170 -25.32 5.24 -16.10
CA VAL A 170 -24.79 4.81 -14.81
C VAL A 170 -23.57 3.92 -15.02
N ASN A 171 -23.68 2.91 -15.87
CA ASN A 171 -22.60 1.95 -16.11
C ASN A 171 -21.35 2.64 -16.68
N VAL A 172 -21.50 3.57 -17.62
CA VAL A 172 -20.38 4.37 -18.14
C VAL A 172 -19.76 5.25 -17.05
N ALA A 173 -20.59 5.92 -16.25
CA ALA A 173 -20.12 6.76 -15.15
C ALA A 173 -19.32 5.96 -14.11
N VAL A 174 -19.85 4.81 -13.68
CA VAL A 174 -19.19 3.88 -12.75
C VAL A 174 -17.86 3.41 -13.31
N LYS A 175 -17.80 3.00 -14.59
CA LYS A 175 -16.56 2.57 -15.22
C LYS A 175 -15.47 3.64 -15.20
N VAL A 176 -15.81 4.91 -15.45
CA VAL A 176 -14.84 6.00 -15.38
C VAL A 176 -14.37 6.26 -13.94
N MET A 177 -15.26 6.16 -12.94
CA MET A 177 -14.89 6.31 -11.53
C MET A 177 -13.93 5.20 -11.09
N LEU A 178 -14.22 3.95 -11.44
CA LEU A 178 -13.35 2.81 -11.16
C LEU A 178 -11.97 2.96 -11.81
N SER A 179 -11.93 3.41 -13.08
CA SER A 179 -10.66 3.68 -13.77
C SER A 179 -9.85 4.80 -13.10
N GLY A 180 -10.52 5.86 -12.62
CA GLY A 180 -9.88 6.92 -11.84
C GLY A 180 -9.27 6.42 -10.53
N LEU A 181 -10.01 5.60 -9.77
CA LEU A 181 -9.51 4.94 -8.56
C LEU A 181 -8.34 4.01 -8.84
N GLU A 182 -8.37 3.25 -9.94
CA GLU A 182 -7.25 2.40 -10.37
C GLU A 182 -6.00 3.25 -10.65
N GLY A 183 -6.16 4.41 -11.28
CA GLY A 183 -5.10 5.39 -11.49
C GLY A 183 -4.49 5.90 -10.19
N VAL A 184 -5.31 6.34 -9.24
CA VAL A 184 -4.88 6.79 -7.90
C VAL A 184 -4.13 5.67 -7.17
N MET A 185 -4.67 4.45 -7.20
CA MET A 185 -4.07 3.28 -6.56
C MET A 185 -2.66 3.00 -7.11
N LYS A 186 -2.51 2.95 -8.45
CA LYS A 186 -1.21 2.74 -9.11
C LYS A 186 -0.24 3.88 -8.84
N ALA A 187 -0.70 5.13 -8.81
CA ALA A 187 0.14 6.27 -8.47
C ALA A 187 0.68 6.15 -7.04
N ALA A 188 -0.18 5.82 -6.07
CA ALA A 188 0.22 5.58 -4.68
C ALA A 188 1.25 4.45 -4.56
N ASP A 189 1.01 3.33 -5.24
CA ASP A 189 1.92 2.18 -5.27
C ASP A 189 3.26 2.52 -5.95
N CYS A 190 3.26 3.37 -6.98
CA CYS A 190 4.48 3.89 -7.58
C CYS A 190 5.30 4.72 -6.59
N VAL A 191 4.66 5.57 -5.77
CA VAL A 191 5.38 6.35 -4.74
C VAL A 191 6.01 5.42 -3.71
N ARG A 192 5.29 4.36 -3.27
CA ARG A 192 5.83 3.31 -2.38
C ARG A 192 7.07 2.66 -2.95
N LEU A 193 7.00 2.17 -4.19
CA LEU A 193 8.12 1.51 -4.86
C LEU A 193 9.31 2.45 -5.08
N LYS A 194 9.06 3.69 -5.50
CA LYS A 194 10.12 4.72 -5.66
C LYS A 194 10.77 5.07 -4.33
N THR A 195 10.00 5.12 -3.25
CA THR A 195 10.50 5.40 -1.90
C THR A 195 11.38 4.27 -1.40
N LEU A 196 10.90 3.03 -1.47
CA LEU A 196 11.65 1.86 -1.05
C LEU A 196 12.95 1.74 -1.84
N LYS A 197 12.88 1.81 -3.19
CA LYS A 197 14.06 1.78 -4.05
C LYS A 197 15.02 2.93 -3.73
N GLY A 198 14.52 4.16 -3.63
CA GLY A 198 15.34 5.33 -3.37
C GLY A 198 16.07 5.24 -2.02
N LEU A 199 15.45 4.68 -0.99
CA LEU A 199 16.11 4.43 0.29
C LEU A 199 17.19 3.36 0.17
N LEU A 200 16.88 2.23 -0.47
CA LEU A 200 17.85 1.14 -0.67
C LEU A 200 19.06 1.56 -1.52
N ASP A 201 18.86 2.45 -2.51
CA ASP A 201 19.95 3.01 -3.32
C ASP A 201 20.90 3.92 -2.51
N LEU A 202 20.45 4.46 -1.37
CA LEU A 202 21.21 5.37 -0.50
C LEU A 202 21.89 4.66 0.68
N LEU A 203 21.43 3.47 1.02
CA LEU A 203 21.89 2.69 2.16
C LEU A 203 22.97 1.68 1.72
N SER A 204 23.89 1.37 2.62
CA SER A 204 24.80 0.23 2.44
C SER A 204 24.02 -1.09 2.50
N PRO A 205 24.59 -2.22 2.06
CA PRO A 205 23.92 -3.51 2.13
C PRO A 205 23.46 -3.89 3.55
N LEU A 206 24.28 -3.62 4.58
CA LEU A 206 23.91 -3.89 5.96
C LEU A 206 22.77 -3.00 6.44
N GLN A 207 22.90 -1.68 6.23
CA GLN A 207 21.86 -0.71 6.60
C GLN A 207 20.52 -1.05 5.90
N SER A 208 20.59 -1.53 4.65
CA SER A 208 19.41 -1.99 3.91
C SER A 208 18.75 -3.20 4.55
N VAL A 209 19.54 -4.18 5.00
CA VAL A 209 19.03 -5.37 5.71
C VAL A 209 18.35 -4.97 7.02
N GLU A 210 19.00 -4.13 7.83
CA GLU A 210 18.45 -3.62 9.10
C GLU A 210 17.16 -2.82 8.87
N PHE A 211 17.16 -1.93 7.89
CA PHE A 211 16.00 -1.14 7.50
C PHE A 211 14.83 -2.01 7.02
N LEU A 212 15.10 -3.01 6.17
CA LEU A 212 14.09 -3.94 5.68
C LEU A 212 13.55 -4.82 6.81
N ALA A 213 14.39 -5.28 7.74
CA ALA A 213 13.96 -6.06 8.90
C ALA A 213 12.97 -5.26 9.75
N ALA A 214 13.31 -4.00 10.04
CA ALA A 214 12.45 -3.09 10.79
C ALA A 214 11.13 -2.79 10.04
N THR A 215 11.20 -2.58 8.73
CA THR A 215 10.03 -2.32 7.88
C THR A 215 9.06 -3.52 7.89
N CYS A 216 9.58 -4.73 7.68
CA CYS A 216 8.79 -5.96 7.74
C CYS A 216 8.18 -6.14 9.13
N MET A 217 8.96 -5.89 10.19
CA MET A 217 8.49 -6.02 11.57
C MET A 217 7.30 -5.10 11.87
N VAL A 218 7.33 -3.84 11.41
CA VAL A 218 6.19 -2.91 11.59
C VAL A 218 4.92 -3.47 10.92
N GLN A 219 5.03 -3.96 9.69
CA GLN A 219 3.89 -4.53 8.96
C GLN A 219 3.34 -5.79 9.63
N ILE A 220 4.21 -6.71 10.03
CA ILE A 220 3.85 -7.96 10.73
C ILE A 220 3.17 -7.64 12.06
N LYS A 221 3.73 -6.72 12.86
CA LYS A 221 3.15 -6.35 14.16
C LYS A 221 1.81 -5.65 14.04
N LEU A 222 1.63 -4.77 13.06
CA LEU A 222 0.33 -4.15 12.79
C LEU A 222 -0.74 -5.22 12.51
N ARG A 223 -0.41 -6.23 11.71
CA ARG A 223 -1.30 -7.35 11.41
C ARG A 223 -1.59 -8.22 12.63
N GLU A 224 -0.57 -8.59 13.40
CA GLU A 224 -0.74 -9.35 14.65
C GLU A 224 -1.69 -8.64 15.62
N TRP A 225 -1.49 -7.33 15.84
CA TRP A 225 -2.34 -6.53 16.70
C TRP A 225 -3.76 -6.43 16.17
N GLY A 226 -3.93 -6.24 14.87
CA GLY A 226 -5.23 -6.20 14.21
C GLY A 226 -6.02 -7.49 14.43
N ARG A 227 -5.37 -8.65 14.25
CA ARG A 227 -5.99 -9.97 14.48
C ARG A 227 -6.35 -10.21 15.95
N ARG A 228 -5.50 -9.80 16.90
CA ARG A 228 -5.75 -9.94 18.35
C ARG A 228 -6.90 -9.07 18.85
N ASN A 229 -7.15 -7.92 18.24
CA ASN A 229 -8.22 -7.02 18.67
C ASN A 229 -9.60 -7.47 18.16
N VAL A 230 -9.67 -8.13 16.99
CA VAL A 230 -10.92 -8.72 16.47
C VAL A 230 -11.43 -9.85 17.37
N THR A 231 -10.53 -10.65 17.97
CA THR A 231 -10.93 -11.72 18.89
C THR A 231 -11.42 -11.18 20.24
N LYS A 232 -10.90 -10.04 20.72
CA LYS A 232 -11.37 -9.42 21.97
C LYS A 232 -12.75 -8.78 21.85
N ILE A 233 -13.07 -8.14 20.73
CA ILE A 233 -14.39 -7.51 20.49
C ILE A 233 -15.51 -8.55 20.42
N LYS A 234 -15.21 -9.77 19.97
CA LYS A 234 -16.19 -10.88 19.94
C LYS A 234 -16.43 -11.56 21.30
N CYS A 235 -15.61 -11.27 22.31
CA CYS A 235 -15.66 -11.91 23.63
C CYS A 235 -16.11 -10.96 24.75
N SER A 236 -16.67 -9.78 24.43
CA SER A 236 -17.32 -8.91 25.40
C SER A 236 -18.82 -9.26 25.47
N PRO A 237 -19.35 -9.66 26.63
CA PRO A 237 -20.78 -9.95 26.82
C PRO A 237 -21.66 -8.72 26.68
#